data_AF-A0A9X3XIV9-F1
#
_entry.id   AF-A0A9X3XIV9-F1
#
_cell.length_a   1.000
_cell.length_b   1.000
_cell.length_c   1.000
_cell.angle_alpha   90.00
_cell.angle_beta   90.00
_cell.angle_gamma   90.00
#
_symmetry.space_group_name_H-M   'P 1'
#
loop_
_entity.id
_entity.type
_entity.pdbx_description
1 polymer ?
#
loop_
_entity_poly.entity_id
_entity_poly.type
_entity_poly.pdbx_seq_one_letter_code
_entity_poly.pdbx_strand_id
1 'polypeptide(L)'
;MINENNELIITTGEGFEIERIINKLGMKENVVNFINVNIKNEQLKQKETLKLQALIIEKVGGKDNYINLSDEEKAKISDEVLGEHEDIYNALLEIQSSTAKLGVDLMYDFVCKMPNAEKEIYKTLGKIFNKQMKEIENQPLGETVTQIKEIVKSKTFNDLFGFFN
;
A
#
# COMPACT_ATOMS: atom_id res chain seq x y z
N MET A 1 -8.23 -3.85 -16.80
CA MET A 1 -9.18 -4.99 -16.94
C MET A 1 -9.49 -5.55 -15.55
N ILE A 2 -10.73 -5.89 -15.22
CA ILE A 2 -11.05 -6.59 -13.97
C ILE A 2 -11.10 -8.10 -14.26
N ASN A 3 -10.35 -8.91 -13.51
CA ASN A 3 -10.36 -10.37 -13.67
C ASN A 3 -11.58 -11.02 -12.98
N GLU A 4 -11.69 -12.33 -13.11
CA GLU A 4 -12.71 -13.16 -12.48
C GLU A 4 -12.75 -13.11 -10.94
N ASN A 5 -11.68 -12.64 -10.30
CA ASN A 5 -11.60 -12.41 -8.85
C ASN A 5 -11.96 -10.97 -8.43
N ASN A 6 -12.50 -10.16 -9.36
CA ASN A 6 -12.77 -8.75 -9.16
C ASN A 6 -11.50 -7.91 -8.86
N GLU A 7 -10.35 -8.33 -9.37
CA GLU A 7 -9.06 -7.63 -9.21
C GLU A 7 -8.71 -6.84 -10.48
N LEU A 8 -8.23 -5.62 -10.29
CA LEU A 8 -7.67 -4.83 -11.39
C LEU A 8 -6.36 -5.45 -11.87
N ILE A 9 -6.34 -5.84 -13.14
CA ILE A 9 -5.15 -6.32 -13.86
C ILE A 9 -4.68 -5.23 -14.82
N ILE A 10 -3.43 -4.83 -14.61
CA ILE A 10 -2.69 -3.91 -15.48
C ILE A 10 -1.86 -4.76 -16.45
N THR A 11 -2.11 -4.59 -17.74
CA THR A 11 -1.33 -5.22 -18.80
C THR A 11 0.05 -4.58 -18.92
N THR A 12 1.01 -5.28 -19.53
CA THR A 12 2.36 -4.73 -19.78
C THR A 12 2.32 -3.37 -20.50
N GLY A 13 1.45 -3.23 -21.50
CA GLY A 13 1.31 -1.98 -22.26
C GLY A 13 0.64 -0.85 -21.48
N GLU A 14 -0.11 -1.15 -20.41
CA GLU A 14 -0.61 -0.14 -19.47
C GLU A 14 0.46 0.21 -18.43
N GLY A 15 1.23 -0.78 -17.96
CA GLY A 15 2.39 -0.58 -17.09
C GLY A 15 3.43 0.38 -17.69
N PHE A 16 3.71 0.26 -19.00
CA PHE A 16 4.59 1.20 -19.70
C PHE A 16 4.04 2.63 -19.75
N GLU A 17 2.73 2.82 -19.88
CA GLU A 17 2.14 4.16 -19.87
C GLU A 17 2.17 4.77 -18.45
N ILE A 18 1.99 3.94 -17.42
CA ILE A 18 2.16 4.34 -16.01
C ILE A 18 3.60 4.79 -15.74
N GLU A 19 4.59 4.02 -16.19
CA GLU A 19 6.02 4.37 -16.04
C GLU A 19 6.35 5.71 -16.72
N ARG A 20 5.83 5.92 -17.94
CA ARG A 20 5.99 7.19 -18.66
C ARG A 20 5.36 8.37 -17.92
N ILE A 21 4.19 8.19 -17.32
CA ILE A 21 3.56 9.22 -16.48
C ILE A 21 4.47 9.57 -15.31
N ILE A 22 4.96 8.56 -14.57
CA ILE A 22 5.87 8.78 -13.42
C ILE A 22 7.12 9.56 -13.85
N ASN A 23 7.71 9.21 -14.98
CA ASN A 23 8.85 9.92 -15.55
C ASN A 23 8.50 11.36 -15.95
N LYS A 24 7.37 11.57 -16.62
CA LYS A 24 6.92 12.90 -17.06
C LYS A 24 6.62 13.82 -15.88
N LEU A 25 6.12 13.27 -14.78
CA LEU A 25 5.91 14.00 -13.53
C LEU A 25 7.23 14.26 -12.79
N GLY A 26 8.34 13.65 -13.18
CA GLY A 26 9.61 13.76 -12.46
C GLY A 26 9.51 13.16 -11.05
N MET A 27 8.79 12.04 -10.91
CA MET A 27 8.50 11.40 -9.62
C MET A 27 9.29 10.12 -9.36
N LYS A 28 10.24 9.77 -10.23
CA LYS A 28 11.05 8.55 -10.09
C LYS A 28 11.66 8.42 -8.69
N GLU A 29 12.37 9.45 -8.21
CA GLU A 29 13.04 9.40 -6.91
C GLU A 29 12.03 9.31 -5.75
N ASN A 30 10.90 9.99 -5.84
CA ASN A 30 9.82 9.90 -4.85
C ASN A 30 9.25 8.47 -4.76
N VAL A 31 9.00 7.84 -5.91
CA VAL A 31 8.50 6.47 -6.00
C VAL A 31 9.52 5.47 -5.47
N VAL A 32 10.79 5.60 -5.87
CA VAL A 32 11.89 4.74 -5.39
C VAL A 32 12.08 4.88 -3.88
N ASN A 33 12.06 6.11 -3.35
CA ASN A 33 12.17 6.33 -1.91
C ASN A 33 10.97 5.72 -1.16
N PHE A 34 9.76 5.88 -1.68
CA PHE A 34 8.57 5.25 -1.10
C PHE A 34 8.71 3.73 -1.05
N ILE A 35 9.14 3.08 -2.14
CA ILE A 35 9.40 1.64 -2.20
C ILE A 35 10.40 1.22 -1.12
N ASN A 36 11.56 1.89 -1.08
CA ASN A 36 12.65 1.54 -0.17
C ASN A 36 12.23 1.63 1.30
N VAL A 37 11.56 2.72 1.68
CA VAL A 37 11.12 2.87 3.07
C VAL A 37 9.98 1.92 3.40
N ASN A 38 9.06 1.66 2.46
CA ASN A 38 7.97 0.71 2.69
C ASN A 38 8.50 -0.72 2.90
N ILE A 39 9.48 -1.17 2.09
CA ILE A 39 10.15 -2.47 2.27
C ILE A 39 10.82 -2.53 3.66
N LYS A 40 11.55 -1.48 4.05
CA LYS A 40 12.19 -1.43 5.37
C LYS A 40 11.17 -1.48 6.51
N ASN A 41 10.08 -0.74 6.39
CA ASN A 41 9.00 -0.70 7.37
C ASN A 41 8.30 -2.05 7.50
N GLU A 42 8.06 -2.76 6.39
CA GLU A 42 7.44 -4.09 6.43
C GLU A 42 8.36 -5.14 7.08
N GLN A 43 9.66 -5.10 6.78
CA GLN A 43 10.65 -5.96 7.45
C GLN A 43 10.71 -5.72 8.96
N LEU A 44 10.68 -4.45 9.38
CA LEU A 44 10.65 -4.08 10.80
C LEU A 44 9.34 -4.53 11.45
N LYS A 45 8.20 -4.32 10.79
CA LYS A 45 6.89 -4.76 11.27
C LYS A 45 6.83 -6.26 11.46
N GLN A 46 7.34 -7.03 10.49
CA GLN A 46 7.40 -8.49 10.59
C GLN A 46 8.24 -8.92 11.80
N LYS A 47 9.40 -8.29 11.99
CA LYS A 47 10.27 -8.56 13.15
C LYS A 47 9.57 -8.28 14.48
N GLU A 48 8.94 -7.13 14.64
CA GLU A 48 8.23 -6.77 15.89
C GLU A 48 6.99 -7.66 16.11
N THR A 49 6.29 -8.03 15.03
CA THR A 49 5.15 -8.97 15.09
C THR A 49 5.58 -10.37 15.55
N LEU A 50 6.73 -10.86 15.07
CA LEU A 50 7.28 -12.15 15.52
C LEU A 50 7.70 -12.12 17.00
N LYS A 51 8.27 -11.00 17.48
CA LYS A 51 8.56 -10.83 18.91
C LYS A 51 7.29 -10.84 19.74
N LEU A 52 6.27 -10.07 19.32
CA LEU A 52 4.97 -10.05 19.99
C LEU A 52 4.37 -11.45 20.08
N GLN A 53 4.37 -12.20 18.97
CA GLN A 53 3.89 -13.57 18.95
C GLN A 53 4.64 -14.48 19.93
N ALA A 54 5.97 -14.36 20.00
CA ALA A 54 6.77 -15.14 20.95
C ALA A 54 6.39 -14.85 22.40
N LEU A 55 6.20 -13.57 22.75
CA LEU A 55 5.78 -13.14 24.08
C LEU A 55 4.36 -13.60 24.43
N ILE A 56 3.44 -13.55 23.47
CA ILE A 56 2.09 -14.10 23.66
C ILE A 56 2.15 -15.60 23.94
N ILE A 57 2.92 -16.36 23.13
CA ILE A 57 3.10 -17.81 23.32
C ILE A 57 3.68 -18.11 24.71
N GLU A 58 4.65 -17.33 25.17
CA GLU A 58 5.21 -17.46 26.52
C GLU A 58 4.14 -17.18 27.60
N LYS A 59 3.40 -16.09 27.48
CA LYS A 59 2.36 -15.67 28.44
C LYS A 59 1.25 -16.69 28.61
N VAL A 60 0.87 -17.39 27.53
CA VAL A 60 -0.17 -18.44 27.58
C VAL A 60 0.39 -19.83 27.89
N GLY A 61 1.68 -19.94 28.20
CA GLY A 61 2.31 -21.19 28.65
C GLY A 61 2.62 -22.18 27.52
N GLY A 62 2.77 -21.70 26.28
CA GLY A 62 3.27 -22.50 25.16
C GLY A 62 2.40 -22.46 23.91
N LYS A 63 2.96 -23.02 22.83
CA LYS A 63 2.39 -22.94 21.48
C LYS A 63 1.03 -23.64 21.35
N ASP A 64 0.84 -24.76 22.06
CA ASP A 64 -0.40 -25.53 22.01
C ASP A 64 -1.57 -24.70 22.57
N ASN A 65 -1.34 -23.98 23.67
CA ASN A 65 -2.35 -23.08 24.23
C ASN A 65 -2.66 -21.92 23.27
N TYR A 66 -1.62 -21.32 22.68
CA TYR A 66 -1.79 -20.23 21.72
C TYR A 66 -2.64 -20.60 20.48
N ILE A 67 -2.41 -21.80 19.91
CA ILE A 67 -3.15 -22.26 18.73
C ILE A 67 -4.64 -22.47 19.05
N ASN A 68 -4.95 -22.86 20.29
CA ASN A 68 -6.31 -23.12 20.74
C ASN A 68 -7.08 -21.86 21.16
N LEU A 69 -6.44 -20.68 21.19
CA LEU A 69 -7.12 -19.41 21.44
C LEU A 69 -8.02 -19.03 20.25
N SER A 70 -9.20 -18.51 20.58
CA SER A 70 -10.03 -17.77 19.63
C SER A 70 -9.35 -16.47 19.19
N ASP A 71 -9.83 -15.88 18.10
CA ASP A 71 -9.29 -14.61 17.59
C ASP A 71 -9.52 -13.45 18.56
N GLU A 72 -10.65 -13.45 19.29
CA GLU A 72 -10.94 -12.46 20.34
C GLU A 72 -9.97 -12.58 21.52
N GLU A 73 -9.65 -13.80 21.94
CA GLU A 73 -8.66 -14.04 23.00
C GLU A 73 -7.25 -13.63 22.56
N LYS A 74 -6.87 -13.94 21.31
CA LYS A 74 -5.59 -13.50 20.74
C LYS A 74 -5.49 -11.99 20.71
N ALA A 75 -6.55 -11.29 20.33
CA ALA A 75 -6.57 -9.82 20.33
C ALA A 75 -6.38 -9.27 21.75
N LYS A 76 -7.16 -9.77 22.72
CA LYS A 76 -7.07 -9.34 24.11
C LYS A 76 -5.68 -9.57 24.71
N ILE A 77 -5.09 -10.75 24.51
CA ILE A 77 -3.76 -11.07 25.04
C ILE A 77 -2.69 -10.24 24.32
N SER A 78 -2.86 -9.96 23.03
CA SER A 78 -1.96 -9.06 22.30
C SER A 78 -1.97 -7.67 22.92
N ASP A 79 -3.14 -7.12 23.25
CA ASP A 79 -3.26 -5.81 23.91
C ASP A 79 -2.61 -5.81 25.30
N GLU A 80 -2.78 -6.89 26.08
CA GLU A 80 -2.11 -7.05 27.39
C GLU A 80 -0.58 -7.08 27.24
N VAL A 81 -0.04 -7.88 26.31
CA VAL A 81 1.40 -7.97 26.06
C VAL A 81 1.95 -6.64 25.55
N LEU A 82 1.24 -5.95 24.66
CA LEU A 82 1.66 -4.63 24.16
C LEU A 82 1.66 -3.57 25.28
N GLY A 83 0.74 -3.66 26.25
CA GLY A 83 0.75 -2.82 27.44
C GLY A 83 1.93 -3.08 28.37
N GLU A 84 2.43 -4.32 28.42
CA GLU A 84 3.62 -4.70 29.20
C GLU A 84 4.94 -4.38 28.45
N HIS A 85 4.89 -4.31 27.13
CA HIS A 85 6.03 -4.11 26.23
C HIS A 85 5.85 -2.87 25.35
N GLU A 86 5.93 -1.70 25.98
CA GLU A 86 5.78 -0.39 25.31
C GLU A 86 6.76 -0.19 24.15
N ASP A 87 7.94 -0.83 24.16
CA ASP A 87 8.93 -0.74 23.08
C ASP A 87 8.39 -1.33 21.78
N ILE A 88 7.71 -2.47 21.83
CA ILE A 88 7.08 -3.10 20.66
C ILE A 88 5.90 -2.26 20.20
N TYR A 89 5.06 -1.79 21.12
CA TYR A 89 3.93 -0.92 20.81
C TYR A 89 4.36 0.36 20.08
N ASN A 90 5.35 1.07 20.63
CA ASN A 90 5.88 2.29 20.06
C ASN A 90 6.53 2.03 18.69
N ALA A 91 7.27 0.93 18.52
CA ALA A 91 7.84 0.58 17.23
C ALA A 91 6.77 0.35 16.15
N LEU A 92 5.69 -0.35 16.47
CA LEU A 92 4.57 -0.58 15.54
C LEU A 92 3.85 0.73 15.19
N LEU A 93 3.64 1.61 16.17
CA LEU A 93 3.07 2.94 15.94
C LEU A 93 3.97 3.81 15.04
N GLU A 94 5.27 3.83 15.30
CA GLU A 94 6.24 4.58 14.49
C GLU A 94 6.26 4.11 13.04
N ILE A 95 6.22 2.78 12.83
CA ILE A 95 6.11 2.18 11.50
C ILE A 95 4.82 2.64 10.80
N GLN A 96 3.68 2.58 11.48
CA GLN A 96 2.40 3.01 10.91
C GLN A 96 2.41 4.50 10.55
N SER A 97 2.91 5.35 11.45
CA SER A 97 3.03 6.79 11.24
C SER A 97 3.96 7.13 10.08
N SER A 98 5.12 6.46 10.01
CA SER A 98 6.09 6.60 8.92
C SER A 98 5.47 6.25 7.56
N THR A 99 4.81 5.09 7.45
CA THR A 99 4.16 4.65 6.21
C THR A 99 3.03 5.60 5.80
N ALA A 100 2.22 6.06 6.75
CA ALA A 100 1.14 7.02 6.48
C ALA A 100 1.69 8.35 5.94
N LYS A 101 2.73 8.89 6.58
CA LYS A 101 3.39 10.13 6.15
C LYS A 101 3.94 10.02 4.72
N LEU A 102 4.65 8.93 4.42
CA LEU A 102 5.19 8.68 3.07
C LEU A 102 4.09 8.60 2.01
N GLY A 103 2.97 7.94 2.33
CA GLY A 103 1.82 7.88 1.44
C GLY A 103 1.21 9.26 1.17
N VAL A 104 1.10 10.10 2.20
CA VAL A 104 0.61 11.48 2.07
C VAL A 104 1.57 12.33 1.22
N ASP A 105 2.88 12.27 1.50
CA ASP A 105 3.89 13.03 0.76
C ASP A 105 3.90 12.65 -0.73
N LEU A 106 3.87 11.35 -1.05
CA LEU A 106 3.82 10.86 -2.43
C LEU A 106 2.54 11.30 -3.15
N MET A 107 1.38 11.21 -2.48
CA MET A 107 0.11 11.62 -3.06
C MET A 107 0.03 13.14 -3.26
N TYR A 108 0.55 13.92 -2.33
CA TYR A 108 0.61 15.38 -2.46
C TYR A 108 1.45 15.78 -3.67
N ASP A 109 2.66 15.21 -3.79
CA ASP A 109 3.54 15.44 -4.92
C ASP A 109 2.87 15.03 -6.24
N PHE A 110 2.20 13.88 -6.26
CA PHE A 110 1.45 13.42 -7.43
C PHE A 110 0.41 14.46 -7.85
N VAL A 111 -0.47 14.87 -6.93
CA VAL A 111 -1.55 15.84 -7.22
C VAL A 111 -0.99 17.18 -7.71
N CYS A 112 0.06 17.70 -7.08
CA CYS A 112 0.69 18.96 -7.50
C CYS A 112 1.31 18.87 -8.90
N LYS A 113 1.78 17.68 -9.30
CA LYS A 113 2.44 17.46 -10.60
C LYS A 113 1.47 16.98 -11.68
N MET A 114 0.29 16.45 -11.32
CA MET A 114 -0.71 15.90 -12.25
C MET A 114 -0.95 16.77 -13.50
N PRO A 115 -1.09 18.11 -13.42
CA PRO A 115 -1.32 18.95 -14.60
C PRO A 115 -0.23 18.80 -15.68
N ASN A 116 1.01 18.43 -15.32
CA ASN A 116 2.11 18.27 -16.27
C ASN A 116 1.94 17.03 -17.17
N ALA A 117 1.11 16.07 -16.77
CA ALA A 117 0.84 14.83 -17.51
C ALA A 117 -0.67 14.58 -17.70
N GLU A 118 -1.48 15.63 -17.63
CA GLU A 118 -2.95 15.55 -17.62
C GLU A 118 -3.51 14.67 -18.75
N LYS A 119 -3.11 14.93 -19.99
CA LYS A 119 -3.57 14.17 -21.17
C LYS A 119 -3.14 12.70 -21.12
N GLU A 120 -1.91 12.43 -20.69
CA GLU A 120 -1.40 11.06 -20.55
C GLU A 120 -2.13 10.31 -19.44
N ILE A 121 -2.45 10.98 -18.33
CA ILE A 121 -3.24 10.41 -17.23
C ILE A 121 -4.63 10.04 -17.76
N TYR A 122 -5.33 10.95 -18.44
CA TYR A 122 -6.67 10.67 -18.97
C TYR A 122 -6.67 9.53 -19.97
N LYS A 123 -5.68 9.51 -20.88
CA LYS A 123 -5.51 8.42 -21.84
C LYS A 123 -5.28 7.08 -21.12
N THR A 124 -4.42 7.06 -20.11
CA THR A 124 -4.05 5.83 -19.39
C THR A 124 -5.21 5.31 -18.55
N LEU A 125 -5.89 6.19 -17.81
CA LEU A 125 -7.10 5.82 -17.06
C LEU A 125 -8.21 5.35 -18.00
N GLY A 126 -8.43 6.05 -19.12
CA GLY A 126 -9.41 5.64 -20.13
C GLY A 126 -9.14 4.23 -20.66
N LYS A 127 -7.87 3.91 -20.92
CA LYS A 127 -7.46 2.57 -21.35
C LYS A 127 -7.71 1.51 -20.27
N ILE A 128 -7.26 1.75 -19.03
CA ILE A 128 -7.33 0.77 -17.92
C ILE A 128 -8.79 0.48 -17.52
N PHE A 129 -9.62 1.52 -17.49
CA PHE A 129 -11.02 1.47 -17.04
C PHE A 129 -12.03 1.41 -18.18
N ASN A 130 -11.56 1.22 -19.43
CA ASN A 130 -12.40 1.14 -20.62
C ASN A 130 -13.40 2.32 -20.75
N LYS A 131 -12.90 3.53 -20.51
CA LYS A 131 -13.64 4.81 -20.64
C LYS A 131 -13.03 5.64 -21.76
N GLN A 132 -13.83 6.51 -22.38
CA GLN A 132 -13.26 7.48 -23.31
C GLN A 132 -12.42 8.53 -22.54
N MET A 133 -11.38 9.04 -23.18
CA MET A 133 -10.52 10.08 -22.57
C MET A 133 -11.34 11.31 -22.12
N LYS A 134 -12.33 11.72 -22.91
CA LYS A 134 -13.24 12.83 -22.56
C LYS A 134 -14.13 12.52 -21.36
N GLU A 135 -14.46 11.25 -21.11
CA GLU A 135 -15.22 10.88 -19.92
C GLU A 135 -14.35 11.06 -18.67
N ILE A 136 -13.07 10.68 -18.73
CA ILE A 136 -12.12 10.90 -17.63
C ILE A 136 -11.88 12.40 -17.39
N GLU A 137 -11.76 13.19 -18.45
CA GLU A 137 -11.57 14.64 -18.35
C GLU A 137 -12.74 15.34 -17.63
N ASN A 138 -13.97 14.87 -17.86
CA ASN A 138 -15.18 15.49 -17.31
C ASN A 138 -15.69 14.83 -16.02
N GLN A 139 -15.06 13.76 -15.54
CA GLN A 139 -15.51 13.08 -14.32
C GLN A 139 -15.11 13.85 -13.06
N PRO A 140 -15.86 13.71 -11.95
CA PRO A 140 -15.48 14.30 -10.67
C PRO A 140 -14.09 13.84 -10.22
N LEU A 141 -13.32 14.75 -9.60
CA LEU A 141 -11.98 14.44 -9.08
C LEU A 141 -11.96 13.19 -8.19
N GLY A 142 -13.01 12.98 -7.38
CA GLY A 142 -13.13 11.81 -6.53
C GLY A 142 -13.10 10.47 -7.28
N GLU A 143 -13.66 10.43 -8.50
CA GLU A 143 -13.60 9.23 -9.35
C GLU A 143 -12.18 8.99 -9.85
N THR A 144 -11.50 10.03 -10.33
CA THR A 144 -10.10 9.95 -10.79
C THR A 144 -9.18 9.47 -9.67
N VAL A 145 -9.34 10.02 -8.46
CA VAL A 145 -8.58 9.60 -7.28
C VAL A 145 -8.86 8.15 -6.92
N THR A 146 -10.11 7.69 -7.02
CA THR A 146 -10.48 6.31 -6.74
C THR A 146 -9.82 5.35 -7.73
N GLN A 147 -9.89 5.67 -9.03
CA GLN A 147 -9.22 4.90 -10.08
C GLN A 147 -7.70 4.81 -9.89
N ILE A 148 -7.04 5.91 -9.51
CA ILE A 148 -5.61 5.91 -9.19
C ILE A 148 -5.32 5.00 -7.99
N LYS A 149 -6.15 5.08 -6.93
CA LYS A 149 -6.00 4.21 -5.75
C LYS A 149 -6.16 2.73 -6.11
N GLU A 150 -7.09 2.39 -7.00
CA GLU A 150 -7.26 1.01 -7.48
C GLU A 150 -6.04 0.53 -8.26
N ILE A 151 -5.44 1.37 -9.11
CA ILE A 151 -4.17 1.09 -9.80
C ILE A 151 -3.07 0.79 -8.77
N VAL A 152 -2.84 1.70 -7.83
CA VAL A 152 -1.75 1.58 -6.83
C VAL A 152 -1.94 0.37 -5.92
N LYS A 153 -3.19 -0.02 -5.62
CA LYS A 153 -3.50 -1.21 -4.81
C LYS A 153 -3.49 -2.51 -5.61
N SER A 154 -3.45 -2.45 -6.94
CA SER A 154 -3.50 -3.65 -7.77
C SER A 154 -2.25 -4.49 -7.58
N LYS A 155 -2.43 -5.81 -7.57
CA LYS A 155 -1.31 -6.76 -7.49
C LYS A 155 -0.30 -6.51 -8.61
N THR A 156 -0.77 -6.34 -9.84
CA THR A 156 0.10 -6.11 -11.00
C THR A 156 0.93 -4.82 -10.92
N PHE A 157 0.41 -3.76 -10.28
CA PHE A 157 1.20 -2.54 -10.03
C PHE A 157 2.27 -2.81 -8.97
N ASN A 158 1.91 -3.52 -7.90
CA ASN A 158 2.85 -3.91 -6.87
C ASN A 158 3.98 -4.78 -7.44
N ASP A 159 3.63 -5.71 -8.31
CA ASP A 159 4.57 -6.59 -9.01
C ASP A 159 5.55 -5.79 -9.89
N LEU A 160 5.07 -4.74 -10.57
CA LEU A 160 5.90 -3.86 -11.41
C LEU A 160 7.00 -3.15 -10.61
N PHE A 161 6.71 -2.76 -9.37
CA PHE A 161 7.61 -1.98 -8.52
C PHE A 161 8.30 -2.80 -7.42
N GLY A 162 8.12 -4.12 -7.42
CA GLY A 162 8.78 -5.02 -6.48
C GLY A 162 8.23 -4.95 -5.06
N PHE A 163 7.00 -4.45 -4.87
CA PHE A 163 6.29 -4.53 -3.59
C PHE A 163 5.73 -5.95 -3.41
N PHE A 164 6.57 -6.97 -3.26
CA PHE A 164 6.08 -8.33 -3.07
C PHE A 164 5.95 -8.68 -1.58
N ASN A 165 4.74 -9.17 -1.24
CA ASN A 165 4.44 -10.00 -0.07
C ASN A 165 5.00 -11.41 -0.24
#